data_AF-A0A1G6T6T3-F1
#
_entry.id   AF-A0A1G6T6T3-F1
#
_cell.length_a   1.000
_cell.length_b   1.000
_cell.length_c   1.000
_cell.angle_alpha   90.00
_cell.angle_beta   90.00
_cell.angle_gamma   90.00
#
_symmetry.space_group_name_H-M   'P 1'
#
loop_
_entity.id
_entity.type
_entity.pdbx_description
1 polymer ?
#
loop_
_entity_poly.entity_id
_entity_poly.type
_entity_poly.pdbx_seq_one_letter_code
_entity_poly.pdbx_strand_id
1 'polypeptide(L)'
;MGLRLPVGDVTVLLGPDGARSRVMTALDDDSGRCASGHASVRVHRLAARAGADVRDRLEAIEAVAAQGATIVLVDRFTDGLPAPERRRLLAALRPVATAGRAVLVDDADPVAALAVADGALRADPSGGLVHEPLGADLLAS
;
A
#
# COMPACT_ATOMS: atom_id res chain seq x y z
N MET A 1 20.53 -0.85 -3.99
CA MET A 1 19.80 0.40 -3.68
C MET A 1 18.61 0.04 -2.80
N GLY A 2 18.38 0.76 -1.71
CA GLY A 2 17.25 0.51 -0.81
C GLY A 2 15.99 1.24 -1.28
N LEU A 3 14.86 0.55 -1.28
CA LEU A 3 13.55 1.16 -1.46
C LEU A 3 13.20 1.96 -0.19
N ARG A 4 12.75 3.21 -0.33
CA ARG A 4 12.25 4.01 0.79
C ARG A 4 10.82 4.44 0.49
N LEU A 5 9.88 3.91 1.25
CA LEU A 5 8.48 4.34 1.20
C LEU A 5 8.31 5.58 2.09
N PRO A 6 7.62 6.64 1.62
CA PRO A 6 7.31 7.79 2.46
C PRO A 6 6.35 7.41 3.59
N VAL A 7 6.69 7.81 4.82
CA VAL A 7 5.79 7.69 5.97
C VAL A 7 4.80 8.84 5.93
N GLY A 8 3.51 8.56 6.14
CA GLY A 8 2.46 9.56 6.01
C GLY A 8 1.65 9.42 4.72
N ASP A 9 2.17 8.66 3.75
CA ASP A 9 1.64 8.62 2.39
C ASP A 9 0.99 7.28 2.05
N VAL A 10 -0.01 7.35 1.18
CA VAL A 10 -0.54 6.20 0.44
C VAL A 10 0.19 6.12 -0.90
N THR A 11 1.00 5.07 -1.08
CA THR A 11 1.71 4.78 -2.32
C THR A 11 1.05 3.63 -3.06
N VAL A 12 0.75 3.80 -4.36
CA VAL A 12 0.18 2.73 -5.19
C VAL A 12 1.27 2.03 -5.98
N LEU A 13 1.31 0.70 -5.90
CA LEU A 13 2.20 -0.15 -6.67
C LEU A 13 1.63 -0.34 -8.08
N LEU A 14 2.41 0.04 -9.09
CA LEU A 14 2.07 -0.07 -10.51
C LEU A 14 3.06 -0.99 -11.23
N GLY A 15 2.66 -1.50 -12.39
CA GLY A 15 3.47 -2.40 -13.20
C GLY A 15 2.77 -3.74 -13.46
N PRO A 16 3.42 -4.71 -14.12
CA PRO A 16 2.83 -6.02 -14.38
C PRO A 16 2.54 -6.80 -13.10
N ASP A 17 1.46 -7.59 -13.07
CA ASP A 17 1.01 -8.33 -11.88
C ASP A 17 2.13 -9.12 -11.20
N GLY A 18 2.90 -9.91 -11.96
CA GLY A 18 4.02 -10.68 -11.42
C GLY A 18 5.17 -9.83 -10.87
N ALA A 19 5.35 -8.59 -11.34
CA ALA A 19 6.30 -7.66 -10.74
C ALA A 19 5.77 -7.10 -9.42
N ARG A 20 4.48 -6.72 -9.38
CA ARG A 20 3.85 -6.22 -8.15
C ARG A 20 3.82 -7.27 -7.05
N SER A 21 3.41 -8.50 -7.37
CA SER A 21 3.40 -9.61 -6.40
C SER A 21 4.80 -9.88 -5.82
N ARG A 22 5.86 -9.83 -6.64
CA ARG A 22 7.24 -10.00 -6.14
C ARG A 22 7.65 -8.93 -5.14
N VAL A 23 7.27 -7.66 -5.39
CA VAL A 23 7.52 -6.57 -4.44
C VAL A 23 6.75 -6.78 -3.15
N MET A 24 5.46 -7.12 -3.25
CA MET A 24 4.62 -7.37 -2.08
C MET A 24 5.16 -8.55 -1.25
N THR A 25 5.58 -9.65 -1.86
CA THR A 25 6.22 -10.77 -1.15
C THR A 25 7.55 -10.37 -0.52
N ALA A 26 8.40 -9.65 -1.25
CA ALA A 26 9.72 -9.25 -0.74
C ALA A 26 9.62 -8.35 0.51
N LEU A 27 8.56 -7.55 0.62
CA LEU A 27 8.28 -6.69 1.79
C LEU A 27 7.51 -7.41 2.90
N ASP A 28 6.87 -8.56 2.63
CA ASP A 28 6.12 -9.34 3.64
C ASP A 28 7.04 -10.06 4.61
N ASP A 29 8.16 -10.56 4.08
CA ASP A 29 9.20 -11.16 4.89
C ASP A 29 9.73 -10.09 5.87
N ASP A 30 10.23 -10.49 7.05
CA ASP A 30 10.90 -9.66 8.08
C ASP A 30 12.14 -8.85 7.59
N SER A 31 12.23 -8.62 6.28
CA SER A 31 13.27 -8.06 5.44
C SER A 31 13.33 -6.53 5.45
N GLY A 32 12.63 -5.85 6.36
CA GLY A 32 12.88 -4.46 6.70
C GLY A 32 14.29 -4.27 7.25
N ARG A 33 15.33 -4.52 6.45
CA ARG A 33 16.73 -4.38 6.76
C ARG A 33 17.12 -2.96 6.42
N CYS A 34 17.10 -2.10 7.43
CA CYS A 34 17.86 -0.87 7.40
C CYS A 34 19.34 -1.22 7.13
N ALA A 35 20.02 -0.44 6.30
CA ALA A 35 21.45 -0.60 5.99
C ALA A 35 22.37 -0.54 7.24
N SER A 36 21.82 -0.20 8.41
CA SER A 36 22.49 -0.07 9.71
C SER A 36 22.20 -1.18 10.73
N GLY A 37 21.48 -2.24 10.36
CA GLY A 37 21.36 -3.44 11.20
C GLY A 37 20.51 -3.32 12.48
N HIS A 38 19.66 -2.30 12.61
CA HIS A 38 18.72 -2.18 13.73
C HIS A 38 17.26 -2.32 13.26
N ALA A 39 16.54 -3.20 13.97
CA ALA A 39 15.11 -3.48 13.98
C ALA A 39 14.46 -3.81 12.61
N SER A 40 14.04 -5.07 12.47
CA SER A 40 13.06 -5.51 11.46
C SER A 40 11.89 -4.53 11.45
N VAL A 41 11.73 -3.77 10.37
CA VAL A 41 10.59 -2.85 10.22
C VAL A 41 9.31 -3.67 10.35
N ARG A 42 8.41 -3.29 11.26
CA ARG A 42 7.15 -4.01 11.43
C ARG A 42 6.25 -3.77 10.23
N VAL A 43 5.98 -4.83 9.50
CA VAL A 43 5.09 -4.86 8.36
C VAL A 43 3.78 -5.53 8.75
N HIS A 44 2.65 -4.97 8.32
CA HIS A 44 1.35 -5.61 8.45
C HIS A 44 0.67 -5.72 7.09
N ARG A 45 0.18 -6.92 6.73
CA ARG A 45 -0.54 -7.14 5.48
C ARG A 45 -2.06 -7.19 5.69
N LEU A 46 -2.76 -6.34 4.96
CA LEU A 46 -4.20 -6.40 4.73
C LEU A 46 -4.45 -7.07 3.38
N ALA A 47 -5.02 -8.27 3.39
CA ALA A 47 -5.40 -8.99 2.17
C ALA A 47 -6.89 -9.35 2.19
N ALA A 48 -7.50 -9.47 1.00
CA ALA A 48 -8.88 -9.91 0.90
C ALA A 48 -9.01 -11.33 1.47
N ARG A 49 -9.93 -11.52 2.42
CA ARG A 49 -10.27 -12.83 2.97
C ARG A 49 -11.55 -13.34 2.32
N ALA A 50 -11.60 -14.64 2.04
CA ALA A 50 -12.80 -15.28 1.52
C ALA A 50 -13.97 -15.07 2.50
N GLY A 51 -15.09 -14.56 1.99
CA GLY A 51 -16.29 -14.28 2.78
C GLY A 51 -16.27 -12.99 3.61
N ALA A 52 -15.16 -12.24 3.63
CA ALA A 52 -15.09 -10.96 4.35
C ALA A 52 -15.82 -9.85 3.60
N ASP A 53 -16.80 -9.24 4.26
CA ASP A 53 -17.57 -8.12 3.74
C ASP A 53 -16.83 -6.77 3.93
N VAL A 54 -17.48 -5.67 3.56
CA VAL A 54 -16.89 -4.32 3.69
C VAL A 54 -16.67 -3.95 5.15
N ARG A 55 -17.56 -4.36 6.06
CA ARG A 55 -17.44 -4.04 7.49
C ARG A 55 -16.23 -4.78 8.08
N ASP A 56 -16.09 -6.06 7.79
CA ASP A 56 -14.93 -6.86 8.25
C ASP A 56 -13.61 -6.24 7.78
N ARG A 57 -13.60 -5.71 6.55
CA ARG A 57 -12.43 -5.02 5.97
C ARG A 57 -12.16 -3.67 6.63
N LEU A 58 -13.19 -2.90 6.97
CA LEU A 58 -13.02 -1.64 7.72
C LEU A 58 -12.49 -1.90 9.13
N GLU A 59 -13.02 -2.91 9.83
CA GLU A 59 -12.52 -3.31 11.15
C GLU A 59 -11.05 -3.76 11.08
N ALA A 60 -10.65 -4.45 10.02
CA ALA A 60 -9.24 -4.80 9.80
C ALA A 60 -8.35 -3.56 9.61
N ILE A 61 -8.80 -2.54 8.86
CA ILE A 61 -8.08 -1.26 8.70
C ILE A 61 -7.92 -0.56 10.06
N GLU A 62 -8.99 -0.51 10.87
CA GLU A 62 -8.95 0.09 12.21
C GLU A 62 -8.00 -0.67 13.14
N ALA A 63 -8.00 -2.00 13.09
CA ALA A 63 -7.11 -2.82 13.89
C ALA A 63 -5.63 -2.56 13.57
N VAL A 64 -5.28 -2.25 12.32
CA VAL A 64 -3.89 -1.89 11.95
C VAL A 64 -3.43 -0.62 12.64
N ALA A 65 -4.34 0.35 12.81
CA ALA A 65 -4.02 1.59 13.51
C ALA A 65 -3.61 1.37 14.98
N ALA A 66 -4.03 0.25 15.59
CA ALA A 66 -3.68 -0.10 16.97
C ALA A 66 -2.38 -0.92 17.11
N GLN A 67 -1.88 -1.54 16.04
CA GLN A 67 -0.81 -2.56 16.09
C GLN A 67 0.62 -2.01 16.03
N GLY A 68 0.80 -0.70 15.84
CA GLY A 68 2.12 -0.07 15.80
C GLY A 68 3.02 -0.50 14.62
N ALA A 69 2.44 -1.01 13.53
CA ALA A 69 3.16 -1.30 12.30
C ALA A 69 3.67 -0.01 11.64
N THR A 70 4.88 -0.05 11.06
CA THR A 70 5.49 1.08 10.35
C THR A 70 5.09 1.06 8.87
N ILE A 71 4.96 -0.14 8.29
CA ILE A 71 4.53 -0.35 6.90
C ILE A 71 3.24 -1.17 6.91
N VAL A 72 2.27 -0.73 6.11
CA VAL A 72 1.02 -1.45 5.85
C VAL A 72 0.98 -1.83 4.38
N LEU A 73 0.97 -3.13 4.10
CA LEU A 73 0.83 -3.67 2.75
C LEU A 73 -0.64 -3.98 2.51
N VAL A 74 -1.25 -3.36 1.51
CA VAL A 74 -2.63 -3.60 1.10
C VAL A 74 -2.59 -4.42 -0.17
N ASP A 75 -2.84 -5.72 -0.03
CA ASP A 75 -2.68 -6.72 -1.09
C ASP A 75 -4.04 -7.19 -1.58
N ARG A 76 -4.44 -6.67 -2.75
CA ARG A 76 -5.69 -7.04 -3.42
C ARG A 76 -6.90 -6.92 -2.50
N PHE A 77 -6.84 -5.98 -1.56
CA PHE A 77 -7.75 -5.90 -0.42
C PHE A 77 -9.18 -5.56 -0.81
N THR A 78 -9.41 -5.04 -2.01
CA THR A 78 -10.75 -4.70 -2.52
C THR A 78 -11.34 -5.74 -3.48
N ASP A 79 -10.64 -6.86 -3.70
CA ASP A 79 -11.09 -7.92 -4.60
C ASP A 79 -12.49 -8.44 -4.19
N GLY A 80 -13.33 -8.68 -5.21
CA GLY A 80 -14.71 -9.13 -5.06
C GLY A 80 -15.73 -8.02 -4.75
N LEU A 81 -15.31 -6.77 -4.51
CA LEU A 81 -16.24 -5.68 -4.19
C LEU A 81 -16.65 -4.86 -5.43
N PRO A 82 -17.83 -4.24 -5.42
CA PRO A 82 -18.25 -3.25 -6.41
C PRO A 82 -17.48 -1.93 -6.24
N ALA A 83 -17.36 -1.16 -7.33
CA ALA A 83 -16.53 0.05 -7.38
C ALA A 83 -16.77 1.08 -6.25
N PRO A 84 -18.01 1.39 -5.82
CA PRO A 84 -18.24 2.33 -4.71
C PRO A 84 -17.62 1.85 -3.39
N GLU A 85 -17.69 0.56 -3.11
CA GLU A 85 -17.15 -0.05 -1.90
C GLU A 85 -15.62 -0.11 -1.94
N ARG A 86 -15.03 -0.38 -3.12
CA ARG A 86 -13.57 -0.29 -3.30
C ARG A 86 -13.06 1.09 -2.94
N ARG A 87 -13.67 2.15 -3.51
CA ARG A 87 -13.28 3.54 -3.23
C ARG A 87 -13.42 3.88 -1.75
N ARG A 88 -14.49 3.40 -1.10
CA ARG A 88 -14.69 3.61 0.34
C ARG A 88 -13.58 2.97 1.17
N LEU A 89 -13.19 1.74 0.87
CA LEU A 89 -12.09 1.07 1.58
C LEU A 89 -10.74 1.73 1.31
N LEU A 90 -10.45 2.09 0.07
CA LEU A 90 -9.22 2.77 -0.30
C LEU A 90 -9.10 4.13 0.39
N ALA A 91 -10.18 4.92 0.45
CA ALA A 91 -10.22 6.18 1.19
C ALA A 91 -10.00 5.98 2.71
N ALA A 92 -10.44 4.86 3.27
CA ALA A 92 -10.25 4.54 4.68
C ALA A 92 -8.79 4.22 5.04
N LEU A 93 -7.89 4.04 4.07
CA LEU A 93 -6.45 3.89 4.30
C LEU A 93 -5.76 5.22 4.65
N ARG A 94 -6.36 6.36 4.28
CA ARG A 94 -5.74 7.66 4.49
C ARG A 94 -5.50 7.99 5.98
N PRO A 95 -6.46 7.78 6.89
CA PRO A 95 -6.20 7.90 8.33
C PRO A 95 -5.03 7.02 8.81
N VAL A 96 -4.88 5.81 8.26
CA VAL A 96 -3.76 4.90 8.62
C VAL A 96 -2.41 5.51 8.25
N ALA A 97 -2.31 6.07 7.04
CA ALA A 97 -1.12 6.76 6.56
C ALA A 97 -0.82 8.01 7.40
N THR A 98 -1.79 8.91 7.57
CA THR A 98 -1.64 10.16 8.33
C THR A 98 -1.26 9.95 9.81
N ALA A 99 -1.56 8.77 10.36
CA ALA A 99 -1.10 8.36 11.69
C ALA A 99 0.38 7.94 11.74
N GLY A 100 1.17 8.25 10.71
CA GLY A 100 2.62 8.04 10.66
C GLY A 100 3.04 6.67 10.13
N ARG A 101 2.30 6.12 9.16
CA ARG A 101 2.61 4.83 8.53
C ARG A 101 2.87 5.01 7.04
N ALA A 102 3.72 4.17 6.48
CA ALA A 102 3.82 4.02 5.03
C ALA A 102 2.79 2.99 4.58
N VAL A 103 1.90 3.36 3.65
CA VAL A 103 0.90 2.44 3.10
C VAL A 103 1.26 2.13 1.64
N LEU A 104 1.47 0.86 1.31
CA LEU A 104 1.71 0.41 -0.06
C LEU A 104 0.52 -0.41 -0.55
N VAL A 105 -0.09 0.01 -1.66
CA VAL A 105 -1.33 -0.57 -2.20
C VAL A 105 -1.06 -1.29 -3.52
N ASP A 106 -1.32 -2.58 -3.58
CA ASP A 106 -1.51 -3.36 -4.82
C ASP A 106 -2.99 -3.69 -4.94
N ASP A 107 -3.68 -3.10 -5.92
CA ASP A 107 -5.12 -3.28 -6.13
C ASP A 107 -5.43 -3.68 -7.58
N ALA A 108 -6.52 -4.42 -7.78
CA ALA A 108 -7.02 -4.77 -9.11
C ALA A 108 -7.51 -3.57 -9.92
N ASP A 109 -7.93 -2.51 -9.25
CA ASP A 109 -8.37 -1.25 -9.83
C ASP A 109 -7.34 -0.16 -9.56
N PRO A 110 -6.27 -0.08 -10.39
CA PRO A 110 -5.22 0.91 -10.20
C PRO A 110 -5.75 2.35 -10.34
N VAL A 111 -6.85 2.57 -11.07
CA VAL A 111 -7.44 3.90 -11.22
C VAL A 111 -8.10 4.33 -9.90
N ALA A 112 -8.88 3.45 -9.27
CA ALA A 112 -9.46 3.73 -7.96
C ALA A 112 -8.39 3.92 -6.88
N ALA A 113 -7.31 3.12 -6.93
CA ALA A 113 -6.20 3.25 -6.00
C ALA A 113 -5.45 4.58 -6.18
N LEU A 114 -5.11 4.95 -7.42
CA LEU A 114 -4.43 6.21 -7.72
C LEU A 114 -5.26 7.45 -7.33
N ALA A 115 -6.58 7.36 -7.38
CA ALA A 115 -7.46 8.48 -7.01
C ALA A 115 -7.35 8.89 -5.52
N VAL A 116 -6.78 8.06 -4.66
CA VAL A 116 -6.58 8.35 -3.22
C VAL A 116 -5.11 8.39 -2.81
N ALA A 117 -4.20 8.19 -3.76
CA ALA A 117 -2.77 8.02 -3.50
C ALA A 117 -2.04 9.37 -3.46
N ASP A 118 -1.04 9.45 -2.60
CA ASP A 118 -0.09 10.57 -2.55
C ASP A 118 1.17 10.28 -3.39
N GLY A 119 1.35 9.03 -3.85
CA GLY A 119 2.47 8.60 -4.68
C GLY A 119 2.21 7.31 -5.45
N ALA A 120 3.07 7.01 -6.42
CA ALA A 120 3.12 5.75 -7.14
C ALA A 120 4.52 5.13 -7.06
N LEU A 121 4.58 3.81 -6.98
CA LEU A 121 5.80 3.02 -7.08
C LEU A 121 5.67 2.12 -8.30
N ARG A 122 6.44 2.37 -9.36
CA ARG A 122 6.45 1.52 -10.55
C ARG A 122 7.45 0.39 -10.40
N ALA A 123 6.97 -0.83 -10.55
CA ALA A 123 7.78 -2.03 -10.63
C ALA A 123 7.93 -2.49 -12.08
N ASP A 124 9.17 -2.73 -12.49
CA ASP A 124 9.48 -3.29 -13.81
C ASP A 124 9.63 -4.83 -13.76
N PRO A 125 9.52 -5.52 -14.91
CA PRO A 125 9.71 -6.97 -14.98
C PRO A 125 11.11 -7.46 -14.56
N SER A 126 12.13 -6.63 -14.72
CA SER A 126 13.53 -6.91 -14.33
C SER A 126 13.82 -6.70 -12.84
N GLY A 127 12.87 -6.18 -12.07
CA GLY A 127 12.97 -5.95 -10.63
C GLY A 127 13.40 -4.54 -10.21
N GLY A 128 13.52 -3.60 -11.14
CA GLY A 128 13.73 -2.19 -10.80
C GLY A 128 12.46 -1.54 -10.27
N LEU A 129 12.68 -0.52 -9.43
CA LEU A 129 11.63 0.23 -8.74
C LEU A 129 11.86 1.73 -8.91
N VAL A 130 10.82 2.45 -9.32
CA VAL A 130 10.84 3.91 -9.47
C VAL A 130 9.70 4.51 -8.67
N HIS A 131 10.03 5.40 -7.73
CA HIS A 131 9.04 6.14 -6.95
C HIS A 131 8.71 7.48 -7.62
N GLU A 132 7.42 7.75 -7.79
CA GLU A 132 6.85 8.94 -8.41
C GLU A 132 5.87 9.60 -7.43
N PRO A 133 6.17 10.77 -6.84
CA PRO A 133 5.21 11.48 -6.00
C PRO A 133 4.02 11.99 -6.83
N LEU A 134 2.83 11.94 -6.26
CA LEU A 134 1.59 12.47 -6.85
C LEU A 134 1.19 13.73 -6.06
N GLY A 135 1.75 14.90 -6.42
CA GLY A 135 1.51 16.14 -5.65
C GLY A 135 1.79 17.46 -6.39
N ALA A 136 0.77 18.33 -6.34
CA ALA A 136 0.61 19.76 -6.68
C ALA A 136 1.04 20.32 -8.06
N ASP A 137 2.12 19.86 -8.70
CA ASP A 137 2.66 20.57 -9.88
C ASP A 137 1.89 20.32 -11.19
N LEU A 138 0.97 19.36 -11.23
CA LEU A 138 0.14 19.10 -12.41
C LEU A 138 -1.06 20.06 -12.56
N LEU A 139 -1.30 20.95 -11.59
CA LEU A 139 -2.36 21.98 -11.64
C LEU A 139 -1.80 23.41 -11.79
N ALA A 140 -0.49 23.56 -12.00
CA ALA A 140 0.18 24.84 -12.18
C ALA A 140 0.71 25.05 -13.62
N SER A 141 0.03 24.50 -14.64
CA SER A 141 0.35 24.69 -16.07
C SER A 141 -0.82 25.31 -16.82
#